data_AF-A0A3E1HHS2-F1
#
_entry.id   AF-A0A3E1HHS2-F1
#
_cell.length_a   1.000
_cell.length_b   1.000
_cell.length_c   1.000
_cell.angle_alpha   90.00
_cell.angle_beta   90.00
_cell.angle_gamma   90.00
#
_symmetry.space_group_name_H-M   'P 1'
#
loop_
_entity.id
_entity.type
_entity.pdbx_description
1 polymer ?
#
loop_
_entity_poly.entity_id
_entity_poly.type
_entity_poly.pdbx_seq_one_letter_code
_entity_poly.pdbx_strand_id
1 'polypeptide(L)'
;METLREKSYAALTVRAVAARAKVAPATAYTYFSSKNHLIAEVYLDLVRQVPYFTDVNDPLPTRVDQALRHLALVVADEPEFAAACTTALLSGGADPAVRATRDRIGTEIHRRIASAIGPNAEPGTVSALEMAFFGALVQAGSGRFTYHDIADRLADVVSLILSRNHSDRTET
;
A
#
# COMPACT_ATOMS: atom_id res chain seq x y z
N MET A 1 4.36 -14.74 -12.80
CA MET A 1 4.77 -13.91 -11.64
C MET A 1 5.33 -14.82 -10.56
N GLU A 2 6.35 -15.60 -10.89
CA GLU A 2 7.03 -16.46 -9.92
C GLU A 2 8.38 -15.83 -9.65
N THR A 3 8.76 -15.76 -8.37
CA THR A 3 10.10 -15.43 -7.85
C THR A 3 10.48 -13.95 -7.67
N LEU A 4 9.79 -13.23 -6.78
CA LEU A 4 10.39 -12.07 -6.08
C LEU A 4 11.06 -12.43 -4.75
N ARG A 5 11.04 -13.70 -4.34
CA ARG A 5 11.24 -14.10 -2.94
C ARG A 5 12.64 -14.57 -2.52
N GLU A 6 13.67 -14.42 -3.35
CA GLU A 6 15.01 -14.87 -2.96
C GLU A 6 16.08 -13.83 -3.31
N LYS A 7 16.61 -13.22 -2.25
CA LYS A 7 17.71 -12.24 -2.12
C LYS A 7 17.23 -10.81 -1.85
N SER A 8 17.53 -10.38 -0.61
CA SER A 8 17.38 -9.04 -0.03
C SER A 8 17.09 -7.95 -1.06
N TYR A 9 15.94 -7.31 -0.91
CA TYR A 9 15.53 -6.14 -1.70
C TYR A 9 16.54 -4.96 -1.61
N ALA A 10 17.50 -4.99 -0.66
CA ALA A 10 18.64 -4.08 -0.65
C ALA A 10 19.52 -4.20 -1.92
N ALA A 11 19.56 -5.37 -2.55
CA ALA A 11 20.25 -5.63 -3.83
C ALA A 11 19.37 -5.37 -5.07
N LEU A 12 18.13 -4.91 -4.90
CA LEU A 12 17.21 -4.64 -6.00
C LEU A 12 17.73 -3.45 -6.82
N THR A 13 18.34 -3.74 -7.96
CA THR A 13 18.78 -2.75 -8.94
C THR A 13 18.13 -3.07 -10.28
N VAL A 14 17.95 -2.06 -11.13
CA VAL A 14 17.43 -2.25 -12.51
C VAL A 14 18.26 -3.28 -13.26
N ARG A 15 19.59 -3.28 -13.06
CA ARG A 15 20.51 -4.26 -13.66
C ARG A 15 20.32 -5.68 -13.10
N ALA A 16 20.08 -5.84 -11.79
CA ALA A 16 19.82 -7.15 -11.19
C ALA A 16 18.48 -7.73 -11.67
N VAL A 17 17.45 -6.90 -11.80
CA VAL A 17 16.15 -7.30 -12.37
C VAL A 17 16.30 -7.67 -13.84
N ALA A 18 17.03 -6.88 -14.63
CA ALA A 18 17.31 -7.18 -16.04
C ALA A 18 18.00 -8.53 -16.21
N ALA A 19 19.08 -8.76 -15.44
CA ALA A 19 19.82 -10.02 -15.47
C ALA A 19 18.94 -11.22 -15.12
N ARG A 20 18.03 -11.09 -14.14
CA ARG A 20 17.14 -12.18 -13.72
C ARG A 20 16.00 -12.43 -14.72
N ALA A 21 15.47 -11.37 -15.32
CA ALA A 21 14.49 -11.45 -16.41
C ALA A 21 15.12 -11.87 -17.76
N LYS A 22 16.44 -12.12 -17.81
CA LYS A 22 17.20 -12.46 -19.01
C LYS A 22 17.06 -11.42 -20.13
N VAL A 23 16.96 -10.14 -19.76
CA VAL A 23 16.90 -9.01 -20.70
C VAL A 23 18.15 -8.14 -20.58
N ALA A 24 18.50 -7.44 -21.65
CA ALA A 24 19.61 -6.50 -21.62
C ALA A 24 19.31 -5.34 -20.64
N PRO A 25 20.30 -4.84 -19.88
CA PRO A 25 20.10 -3.71 -18.98
C PRO A 25 19.52 -2.46 -19.69
N ALA A 26 19.94 -2.20 -20.93
CA ALA A 26 19.39 -1.12 -21.74
C ALA A 26 17.87 -1.24 -21.97
N THR A 27 17.38 -2.46 -22.18
CA THR A 27 15.95 -2.76 -22.28
C THR A 27 15.21 -2.48 -20.98
N ALA A 28 15.81 -2.79 -19.83
CA ALA A 28 15.18 -2.49 -18.53
C ALA A 28 15.09 -0.98 -18.25
N TYR A 29 16.06 -0.18 -18.71
CA TYR A 29 15.99 1.29 -18.62
C TYR A 29 14.92 1.91 -19.52
N THR A 30 14.42 1.18 -20.54
CA THR A 30 13.23 1.59 -21.30
C THR A 30 11.96 1.50 -20.45
N TYR A 31 11.91 0.58 -19.49
CA TYR A 31 10.75 0.39 -18.62
C TYR A 31 10.86 1.13 -17.28
N PHE A 32 12.07 1.22 -16.72
CA PHE A 32 12.32 1.84 -15.41
C PHE A 32 13.32 2.99 -15.54
N SER A 33 12.81 4.21 -15.40
CA SER A 33 13.59 5.47 -15.41
C SER A 33 14.61 5.55 -14.28
N SER A 34 14.35 4.92 -13.14
CA SER A 34 15.21 4.98 -11.95
C SER A 34 15.02 3.77 -11.03
N LYS A 35 15.93 3.59 -10.07
CA LYS A 35 15.78 2.60 -9.00
C LYS A 35 14.48 2.84 -8.21
N ASN A 36 14.13 4.10 -7.96
CA ASN A 36 12.91 4.46 -7.25
C ASN A 36 11.66 4.11 -8.07
N HIS A 37 11.69 4.29 -9.39
CA HIS A 37 10.59 3.89 -10.26
C HIS A 37 10.40 2.36 -10.26
N LEU A 38 11.50 1.59 -10.34
CA LEU A 38 11.43 0.14 -10.18
C LEU A 38 10.81 -0.28 -8.84
N ILE A 39 11.27 0.30 -7.73
CA ILE A 39 10.73 0.00 -6.39
C ILE A 39 9.23 0.33 -6.32
N ALA A 40 8.81 1.46 -6.88
CA ALA A 40 7.42 1.88 -6.90
C ALA A 40 6.54 0.92 -7.72
N GLU A 41 6.99 0.45 -8.90
CA GLU A 41 6.23 -0.50 -9.72
C GLU A 41 6.12 -1.86 -9.03
N VAL A 42 7.20 -2.35 -8.41
CA VAL A 42 7.14 -3.59 -7.62
C VAL A 42 6.16 -3.46 -6.45
N TYR A 43 6.17 -2.33 -5.74
CA TYR A 43 5.22 -2.10 -4.67
C TYR A 43 3.77 -2.05 -5.17
N LEU A 44 3.52 -1.38 -6.31
CA LEU A 44 2.21 -1.37 -6.94
C LEU A 44 1.71 -2.77 -7.30
N ASP A 45 2.57 -3.61 -7.86
CA ASP A 45 2.21 -4.98 -8.19
C ASP A 45 1.90 -5.84 -6.96
N LEU A 46 2.56 -5.58 -5.83
CA LEU A 46 2.23 -6.24 -4.57
C LEU A 46 0.89 -5.73 -4.00
N VAL A 47 0.64 -4.42 -4.04
CA VAL A 47 -0.66 -3.84 -3.63
C VAL A 47 -1.81 -4.42 -4.47
N ARG A 48 -1.60 -4.62 -5.77
CA ARG A 48 -2.59 -5.24 -6.68
C ARG A 48 -2.91 -6.70 -6.36
N GLN A 49 -2.01 -7.41 -5.68
CA GLN A 49 -2.23 -8.79 -5.27
C GLN A 49 -3.02 -8.91 -3.96
N VAL A 50 -3.18 -7.81 -3.21
CA VAL A 50 -4.00 -7.81 -2.00
C VAL A 50 -5.46 -8.11 -2.38
N PRO A 51 -6.12 -9.07 -1.73
CA PRO A 51 -7.50 -9.44 -2.03
C PRO A 51 -8.47 -8.28 -1.74
N TYR A 52 -9.63 -8.35 -2.39
CA TYR A 52 -10.77 -7.52 -2.06
C TYR A 52 -11.59 -8.18 -0.95
N PHE A 53 -12.00 -7.40 0.05
CA PHE A 53 -12.83 -7.87 1.16
C PHE A 53 -14.24 -7.28 1.01
N THR A 54 -15.08 -7.90 0.20
CA THR A 54 -16.39 -7.36 -0.22
C THR A 54 -17.57 -8.22 0.19
N ASP A 55 -17.36 -9.28 0.98
CA ASP A 55 -18.45 -10.18 1.39
C ASP A 55 -19.42 -9.46 2.33
N VAL A 56 -20.64 -9.22 1.85
CA VAL A 56 -21.67 -8.49 2.62
C VAL A 56 -22.15 -9.23 3.86
N ASN A 57 -21.84 -10.52 3.99
CA ASN A 57 -22.12 -11.28 5.20
C ASN A 57 -21.15 -10.93 6.33
N ASP A 58 -19.98 -10.39 6.01
CA ASP A 58 -19.02 -9.92 7.00
C ASP A 58 -19.37 -8.48 7.47
N PRO A 59 -19.29 -8.21 8.78
CA PRO A 59 -19.48 -6.87 9.31
C PRO A 59 -18.57 -5.85 8.63
N LEU A 60 -19.10 -4.65 8.37
CA LEU A 60 -18.34 -3.55 7.74
C LEU A 60 -16.98 -3.30 8.40
N PRO A 61 -16.85 -3.18 9.75
CA PRO A 61 -15.55 -2.99 10.39
C PRO A 61 -14.56 -4.11 10.10
N THR A 62 -15.04 -5.36 10.05
CA THR A 62 -14.21 -6.54 9.75
C THR A 62 -13.64 -6.49 8.34
N ARG A 63 -14.47 -6.15 7.34
CA ARG A 63 -14.01 -6.01 5.95
C ARG A 63 -12.97 -4.92 5.78
N VAL A 64 -13.19 -3.76 6.39
CA VAL A 64 -12.28 -2.62 6.31
C VAL A 64 -10.97 -2.91 7.05
N ASP A 65 -11.03 -3.51 8.24
CA ASP A 65 -9.85 -3.96 8.98
C ASP A 65 -9.02 -4.96 8.15
N GLN A 66 -9.66 -5.98 7.59
CA GLN A 66 -8.97 -6.96 6.75
C GLN A 66 -8.29 -6.31 5.55
N ALA A 67 -8.96 -5.38 4.87
CA ALA A 67 -8.36 -4.66 3.74
C ALA A 67 -7.12 -3.86 4.15
N LEU A 68 -7.21 -3.07 5.23
CA LEU A 68 -6.09 -2.26 5.72
C LEU A 68 -4.95 -3.11 6.28
N ARG A 69 -5.26 -4.18 7.02
CA ARG A 69 -4.29 -5.14 7.55
C ARG A 69 -3.51 -5.80 6.42
N HIS A 70 -4.19 -6.32 5.40
CA HIS A 70 -3.48 -6.95 4.28
C HIS A 70 -2.65 -5.93 3.50
N LEU A 71 -3.16 -4.71 3.29
CA LEU A 71 -2.39 -3.63 2.67
C LEU A 71 -1.13 -3.26 3.47
N ALA A 72 -1.23 -3.17 4.80
CA ALA A 72 -0.10 -2.83 5.68
C ALA A 72 0.95 -3.95 5.71
N LEU A 73 0.52 -5.20 5.63
CA LEU A 73 1.40 -6.36 5.74
C LEU A 73 2.04 -6.79 4.41
N VAL A 74 1.71 -6.15 3.29
CA VAL A 74 2.28 -6.44 1.96
C VAL A 74 3.81 -6.53 1.97
N VAL A 75 4.46 -5.70 2.78
CA VAL A 75 5.93 -5.58 2.88
C VAL A 75 6.45 -5.85 4.30
N ALA A 76 5.63 -6.41 5.19
CA ALA A 76 6.00 -6.59 6.60
C ALA A 76 7.20 -7.54 6.80
N ASP A 77 7.28 -8.59 5.98
CA ASP A 77 8.37 -9.58 6.03
C ASP A 77 9.71 -9.01 5.50
N GLU A 78 9.70 -7.83 4.87
CA GLU A 78 10.85 -7.23 4.18
C GLU A 78 11.02 -5.75 4.57
N PRO A 79 11.44 -5.45 5.82
CA PRO A 79 11.45 -4.09 6.36
C PRO A 79 12.38 -3.14 5.58
N GLU A 80 13.50 -3.62 5.03
CA GLU A 80 14.38 -2.81 4.19
C GLU A 80 13.69 -2.40 2.88
N PHE A 81 12.89 -3.29 2.28
CA PHE A 81 12.09 -2.96 1.10
C PHE A 81 11.04 -1.90 1.43
N ALA A 82 10.36 -2.08 2.56
CA ALA A 82 9.31 -1.20 3.00
C ALA A 82 9.82 0.23 3.28
N ALA A 83 11.01 0.35 3.91
CA ALA A 83 11.71 1.61 4.07
C ALA A 83 12.07 2.24 2.70
N ALA A 84 12.59 1.44 1.76
CA ALA A 84 12.92 1.91 0.41
C ALA A 84 11.69 2.37 -0.38
N CYS A 85 10.54 1.70 -0.25
CA CYS A 85 9.26 2.14 -0.81
C CYS A 85 8.86 3.50 -0.25
N THR A 86 8.95 3.68 1.08
CA THR A 86 8.61 4.93 1.74
C THR A 86 9.48 6.07 1.22
N THR A 87 10.80 5.87 1.14
CA THR A 87 11.73 6.86 0.54
C THR A 87 11.42 7.11 -0.93
N ALA A 88 11.20 6.08 -1.74
CA ALA A 88 10.93 6.23 -3.17
C ALA A 88 9.64 7.05 -3.43
N LEU A 89 8.58 6.81 -2.65
CA LEU A 89 7.29 7.47 -2.82
C LEU A 89 7.29 8.91 -2.29
N LEU A 90 8.07 9.21 -1.24
CA LEU A 90 8.19 10.55 -0.66
C LEU A 90 9.21 11.42 -1.40
N SER A 91 10.38 10.87 -1.76
CA SER A 91 11.45 11.58 -2.47
C SER A 91 11.25 11.61 -3.99
N GLY A 92 10.30 10.84 -4.53
CA GLY A 92 10.00 10.73 -5.96
C GLY A 92 9.42 11.99 -6.64
N GLY A 93 9.35 13.12 -5.93
CA GLY A 93 8.83 14.39 -6.44
C GLY A 93 9.62 15.01 -7.61
N ALA A 94 10.80 14.48 -7.95
CA ALA A 94 11.59 14.91 -9.12
C ALA A 94 11.32 14.06 -10.38
N ASP A 95 11.15 12.73 -10.26
CA ASP A 95 10.94 11.80 -11.39
C ASP A 95 9.44 11.66 -11.77
N PRO A 96 9.00 12.12 -12.96
CA PRO A 96 7.61 12.02 -13.39
C PRO A 96 7.06 10.59 -13.40
N ALA A 97 7.90 9.59 -13.69
CA ALA A 97 7.46 8.20 -13.72
C ALA A 97 7.10 7.70 -12.32
N VAL A 98 7.92 8.05 -11.31
CA VAL A 98 7.64 7.71 -9.91
C VAL A 98 6.34 8.36 -9.44
N ARG A 99 6.06 9.61 -9.84
CA ARG A 99 4.78 10.28 -9.55
C ARG A 99 3.59 9.53 -10.15
N ALA A 100 3.67 9.17 -11.42
CA ALA A 100 2.61 8.41 -12.08
C ALA A 100 2.36 7.05 -11.40
N THR A 101 3.41 6.33 -10.99
CA THR A 101 3.26 5.08 -10.24
C THR A 101 2.68 5.32 -8.85
N ARG A 102 3.09 6.37 -8.14
CA ARG A 102 2.52 6.76 -6.84
C ARG A 102 1.02 7.03 -6.92
N ASP A 103 0.57 7.73 -7.96
CA ASP A 103 -0.84 8.04 -8.16
C ASP A 103 -1.66 6.76 -8.46
N ARG A 104 -1.08 5.82 -9.22
CA ARG A 104 -1.65 4.48 -9.43
C ARG A 104 -1.75 3.67 -8.14
N ILE A 105 -0.74 3.74 -7.26
CA ILE A 105 -0.75 3.12 -5.94
C ILE A 105 -1.89 3.70 -5.10
N GLY A 106 -1.99 5.03 -5.03
CA GLY A 106 -3.07 5.71 -4.29
C GLY A 106 -4.45 5.31 -4.80
N THR A 107 -4.63 5.26 -6.12
CA THR A 107 -5.89 4.81 -6.75
C THR A 107 -6.25 3.38 -6.38
N GLU A 108 -5.26 2.49 -6.31
CA GLU A 108 -5.49 1.07 -6.04
C GLU A 108 -5.78 0.79 -4.56
N ILE A 109 -5.19 1.57 -3.65
CA ILE A 109 -5.53 1.59 -2.22
C ILE A 109 -6.94 2.13 -2.03
N HIS A 110 -7.25 3.27 -2.65
CA HIS A 110 -8.59 3.87 -2.64
C HIS A 110 -9.66 2.86 -3.05
N ARG A 111 -9.43 2.19 -4.19
CA ARG A 111 -10.36 1.18 -4.71
C ARG A 111 -10.61 0.05 -3.70
N ARG A 112 -9.58 -0.44 -3.00
CA ARG A 112 -9.71 -1.50 -1.99
C ARG A 112 -10.50 -1.04 -0.78
N ILE A 113 -10.17 0.14 -0.24
CA ILE A 113 -10.85 0.70 0.93
C ILE A 113 -12.32 0.98 0.59
N ALA A 114 -12.60 1.67 -0.53
CA ALA A 114 -13.95 1.98 -0.96
C ALA A 114 -14.78 0.69 -1.21
N SER A 115 -14.17 -0.32 -1.82
CA SER A 115 -14.84 -1.61 -2.06
C SER A 115 -15.12 -2.36 -0.75
N ALA A 116 -14.19 -2.31 0.22
CA ALA A 116 -14.40 -2.89 1.55
C ALA A 116 -15.52 -2.19 2.32
N ILE A 117 -15.73 -0.89 2.10
CA ILE A 117 -16.89 -0.18 2.66
C ILE A 117 -18.18 -0.55 1.93
N GLY A 118 -18.14 -0.58 0.60
CA GLY A 118 -19.26 -0.92 -0.27
C GLY A 118 -19.97 0.32 -0.85
N PRO A 119 -21.15 0.16 -1.47
CA PRO A 119 -21.79 1.17 -2.31
C PRO A 119 -22.21 2.46 -1.60
N ASN A 120 -22.30 2.44 -0.27
CA ASN A 120 -22.65 3.59 0.57
C ASN A 120 -21.42 4.25 1.21
N ALA A 121 -20.24 4.09 0.61
CA ALA A 121 -19.01 4.68 1.12
C ALA A 121 -19.07 6.21 1.05
N GLU A 122 -19.18 6.86 2.21
CA GLU A 122 -19.08 8.30 2.26
C GLU A 122 -17.64 8.75 1.94
N PRO A 123 -17.45 9.75 1.05
CA PRO A 123 -16.12 10.19 0.64
C PRO A 123 -15.22 10.60 1.82
N GLY A 124 -15.79 11.22 2.85
CA GLY A 124 -15.06 11.63 4.06
C GLY A 124 -14.50 10.44 4.85
N THR A 125 -15.24 9.32 4.90
CA THR A 125 -14.82 8.11 5.61
C THR A 125 -13.66 7.44 4.88
N VAL A 126 -13.77 7.30 3.56
CA VAL A 126 -12.72 6.72 2.72
C VAL A 126 -11.43 7.55 2.86
N SER A 127 -11.55 8.87 2.73
CA SER A 127 -10.41 9.80 2.86
C SER A 127 -9.75 9.71 4.25
N ALA A 128 -10.54 9.65 5.33
CA ALA A 128 -10.01 9.49 6.68
C ALA A 128 -9.22 8.18 6.86
N LEU A 129 -9.73 7.06 6.33
CA LEU A 129 -9.07 5.76 6.37
C LEU A 129 -7.78 5.75 5.54
N GLU A 130 -7.78 6.37 4.36
CA GLU A 130 -6.59 6.53 3.53
C GLU A 130 -5.51 7.36 4.23
N MET A 131 -5.88 8.50 4.80
CA MET A 131 -4.96 9.35 5.56
C MET A 131 -4.36 8.60 6.75
N ALA A 132 -5.18 7.82 7.48
CA ALA A 132 -4.71 6.97 8.57
C ALA A 132 -3.73 5.91 8.06
N PHE A 133 -4.06 5.22 6.97
CA PHE A 133 -3.20 4.19 6.36
C PHE A 133 -1.84 4.75 5.94
N PHE A 134 -1.81 5.84 5.16
CA PHE A 134 -0.56 6.45 4.72
C PHE A 134 0.26 7.00 5.90
N GLY A 135 -0.39 7.63 6.88
CA GLY A 135 0.28 8.09 8.09
C GLY A 135 0.91 6.94 8.87
N ALA A 136 0.23 5.81 8.96
CA ALA A 136 0.72 4.62 9.64
C ALA A 136 1.94 4.00 8.91
N LEU A 137 1.91 3.94 7.57
CA LEU A 137 3.07 3.48 6.78
C LEU A 137 4.31 4.36 6.98
N VAL A 138 4.14 5.68 7.08
CA VAL A 138 5.27 6.60 7.35
C VAL A 138 5.83 6.37 8.75
N GLN A 139 4.99 6.09 9.75
CA GLN A 139 5.46 5.77 11.10
C GLN A 139 6.24 4.45 11.16
N ALA A 140 5.78 3.41 10.45
CA ALA A 140 6.53 2.16 10.31
C ALA A 140 7.87 2.37 9.59
N GLY A 141 7.87 3.07 8.46
CA GLY A 141 9.10 3.36 7.70
C GLY A 141 10.13 4.21 8.47
N SER A 142 9.67 4.99 9.46
CA SER A 142 10.53 5.76 10.38
C SER A 142 11.13 4.92 11.51
N GLY A 143 10.78 3.63 11.61
CA GLY A 143 11.25 2.71 12.65
C GLY A 143 10.58 2.90 14.02
N ARG A 144 9.51 3.71 14.11
CA ARG A 144 8.79 3.95 15.38
C ARG A 144 7.94 2.74 15.79
N PHE A 145 7.43 2.00 14.82
CA PHE A 145 6.56 0.84 14.98
C PHE A 145 6.91 -0.22 13.94
N THR A 146 6.64 -1.50 14.24
CA THR A 146 6.70 -2.54 13.20
C THR A 146 5.44 -2.48 12.31
N TYR A 147 5.49 -3.11 11.13
CA TYR A 147 4.32 -3.20 10.25
C TYR A 147 3.16 -3.98 10.89
N HIS A 148 3.46 -4.96 11.76
CA HIS A 148 2.46 -5.66 12.54
C HIS A 148 1.81 -4.76 13.58
N ASP A 149 2.60 -3.97 14.33
CA ASP A 149 2.06 -2.99 15.27
C ASP A 149 1.16 -1.97 14.56
N ILE A 150 1.56 -1.53 13.36
CA ILE A 150 0.73 -0.63 12.54
C ILE A 150 -0.58 -1.29 12.13
N ALA A 151 -0.56 -2.56 11.72
CA ALA A 151 -1.78 -3.28 11.35
C ALA A 151 -2.77 -3.37 12.53
N ASP A 152 -2.28 -3.63 13.74
CA ASP A 152 -3.13 -3.68 14.94
C ASP A 152 -3.67 -2.30 15.31
N ARG A 153 -2.86 -1.24 15.20
CA ARG A 153 -3.32 0.14 15.45
C ARG A 153 -4.34 0.63 14.42
N LEU A 154 -4.23 0.17 13.18
CA LEU A 154 -5.22 0.49 12.14
C LEU A 154 -6.59 -0.09 12.49
N ALA A 155 -6.66 -1.27 13.12
CA ALA A 155 -7.91 -1.85 13.59
C ALA A 155 -8.63 -0.92 14.60
N ASP A 156 -7.89 -0.36 15.56
CA ASP A 156 -8.42 0.60 16.54
C ASP A 156 -8.96 1.86 15.83
N VAL A 157 -8.21 2.38 14.85
CA VAL A 157 -8.62 3.56 14.08
C VAL A 157 -9.88 3.29 13.25
N VAL A 158 -9.98 2.12 12.62
CA VAL A 158 -11.18 1.68 11.90
C VAL A 158 -12.38 1.69 12.83
N SER A 159 -12.25 1.11 14.03
CA SER A 159 -13.33 1.12 15.01
C SER A 159 -13.76 2.55 15.35
N LEU A 160 -12.81 3.45 15.64
CA LEU A 160 -13.13 4.84 16.00
C LEU A 160 -13.83 5.62 14.89
N ILE A 161 -13.36 5.47 13.64
CA ILE A 161 -13.93 6.17 12.48
C ILE A 161 -15.33 5.64 12.18
N LEU A 162 -15.51 4.32 12.19
CA LEU A 162 -16.79 3.70 11.84
C LEU A 162 -17.84 3.81 12.96
N SER A 163 -17.41 3.84 14.23
CA SER A 163 -18.32 4.10 15.36
C SER A 163 -18.88 5.52 15.33
N ARG A 164 -18.09 6.54 14.99
CA ARG A 164 -18.58 7.94 14.86
C ARG A 164 -19.63 8.09 13.77
N ASN A 165 -19.49 7.39 12.64
CA ASN A 165 -20.48 7.41 11.57
C ASN A 165 -21.81 6.76 11.93
N HIS A 166 -21.84 5.84 12.89
CA HIS A 166 -23.10 5.28 13.38
C HIS A 166 -23.84 6.29 14.27
N SER A 167 -23.11 7.06 15.09
CA SER A 167 -23.70 8.03 16.01
C SER A 167 -24.40 9.20 15.29
N ASP A 168 -23.80 9.73 14.22
CA ASP A 168 -24.34 10.85 13.42
C ASP A 168 -25.63 10.48 12.66
N ARG A 169 -25.84 9.19 12.35
CA ARG A 169 -27.03 8.70 11.64
C ARG A 169 -28.22 8.42 12.55
N THR A 170 -28.03 8.44 13.87
CA THR A 170 -29.09 8.24 14.88
C THR A 170 -29.72 9.53 15.38
N GLU A 171 -29.18 10.70 15.01
CA GLU A 171 -29.67 12.02 15.45
C GLU A 171 -30.52 12.76 14.38
N THR A 172 -31.00 12.09 13.34
CA THR A 172 -31.90 12.67 12.32
C THR A 172 -33.18 11.85 12.17
#